data_AF-A0A0L0MJI9-F1
#
_entry.id   AF-A0A0L0MJI9-F1
#
_cell.length_a   1.000
_cell.length_b   1.000
_cell.length_c   1.000
_cell.angle_alpha   90.00
_cell.angle_beta   90.00
_cell.angle_gamma   90.00
#
_symmetry.space_group_name_H-M   'P 1'
#
loop_
_entity.id
_entity.type
_entity.pdbx_description
1 polymer ?
#
loop_
_entity_poly.entity_id
_entity_poly.type
_entity_poly.pdbx_seq_one_letter_code
_entity_poly.pdbx_strand_id
1 'polypeptide(L)'
;MRRMRLFPKAVRLAAIAPLFVSTGASATCTYLNGESPRTYTYTVPPLTFSRDTAVGTVLYTQRLPAQPPTVPFASCSGGGVPNRSVTGGAMVTSNPYTFATNVPGVGVRFYDAGPTGTGYRYWGAGNQQSFNGNCGWSNEVLGLEVVATGQIGSGTIDGSTVATFSLDGLLISTLQITPFPVTGSSCSVNTQNITVKMPTVNTSAL
;
A
#
# COMPACT_ATOMS: atom_id res chain seq x y z
N MET A 1 -68.41 -61.47 -26.42
CA MET A 1 -67.75 -60.81 -27.56
C MET A 1 -68.05 -59.31 -27.54
N ARG A 2 -67.07 -58.47 -27.23
CA ARG A 2 -66.74 -57.21 -27.94
C ARG A 2 -65.65 -56.48 -27.15
N ARG A 3 -64.49 -56.34 -27.79
CA ARG A 3 -63.36 -55.53 -27.35
C ARG A 3 -63.74 -54.05 -27.48
N MET A 4 -63.30 -53.22 -26.54
CA MET A 4 -63.12 -51.79 -26.79
C MET A 4 -61.84 -51.32 -26.08
N ARG A 5 -60.89 -50.85 -26.90
CA ARG A 5 -59.60 -50.23 -26.53
C ARG A 5 -59.79 -48.70 -26.49
N LEU A 6 -58.70 -47.98 -26.13
CA LEU A 6 -58.41 -46.52 -26.23
C LEU A 6 -58.69 -45.74 -24.94
N PHE A 7 -57.85 -44.85 -24.40
CA PHE A 7 -56.47 -44.37 -24.62
C PHE A 7 -56.04 -43.65 -23.30
N PRO A 8 -54.74 -43.53 -22.98
CA PRO A 8 -54.25 -42.89 -21.77
C PRO A 8 -54.13 -41.36 -21.94
N LYS A 9 -54.67 -40.59 -20.99
CA LYS A 9 -54.41 -39.14 -20.91
C LYS A 9 -53.04 -38.93 -20.26
N ALA A 10 -52.07 -38.54 -21.07
CA ALA A 10 -50.78 -38.04 -20.62
C ALA A 10 -50.98 -36.72 -19.87
N VAL A 11 -50.87 -36.76 -18.54
CA VAL A 11 -50.79 -35.56 -17.69
C VAL A 11 -49.35 -35.05 -17.78
N ARG A 12 -49.13 -33.99 -18.55
CA ARG A 12 -47.85 -33.26 -18.57
C ARG A 12 -47.76 -32.42 -17.29
N LEU A 13 -47.02 -32.90 -16.30
CA LEU A 13 -46.55 -32.08 -15.18
C LEU A 13 -45.49 -31.10 -15.71
N ALA A 14 -45.85 -29.83 -15.81
CA ALA A 14 -44.90 -28.74 -16.01
C ALA A 14 -44.20 -28.47 -14.67
N ALA A 15 -42.94 -28.88 -14.55
CA ALA A 15 -42.09 -28.54 -13.42
C ALA A 15 -41.73 -27.04 -13.49
N ILE A 16 -42.32 -26.23 -12.61
CA ILE A 16 -41.96 -24.82 -12.42
C ILE A 16 -40.66 -24.79 -11.61
N ALA A 17 -39.53 -24.51 -12.27
CA ALA A 17 -38.25 -24.31 -11.60
C ALA A 17 -38.23 -22.91 -10.94
N PRO A 18 -38.07 -22.80 -9.61
CA PRO A 18 -37.89 -21.50 -8.97
C PRO A 18 -36.51 -20.95 -9.34
N LEU A 19 -36.50 -19.87 -10.13
CA LEU A 19 -35.33 -19.01 -10.33
C LEU A 19 -35.00 -18.34 -9.00
N PHE A 20 -34.09 -18.94 -8.23
CA PHE A 20 -33.47 -18.28 -7.08
C PHE A 20 -32.58 -17.14 -7.61
N VAL A 21 -33.13 -15.94 -7.67
CA VAL A 21 -32.35 -14.71 -7.85
C VAL A 21 -31.63 -14.47 -6.53
N SER A 22 -30.37 -14.90 -6.44
CA SER A 22 -29.51 -14.58 -5.31
C SER A 22 -29.24 -13.07 -5.31
N THR A 23 -29.95 -12.31 -4.49
CA THR A 23 -29.57 -10.93 -4.19
C THR A 23 -28.27 -10.99 -3.39
N GLY A 24 -27.16 -10.59 -3.99
CA GLY A 24 -25.91 -10.44 -3.27
C GLY A 24 -26.12 -9.46 -2.12
N ALA A 25 -25.84 -9.90 -0.90
CA ALA A 25 -25.81 -9.00 0.26
C ALA A 25 -24.57 -8.10 0.10
N SER A 26 -24.76 -6.90 -0.45
CA SER A 26 -23.75 -5.85 -0.35
C SER A 26 -23.77 -5.35 1.08
N ALA A 27 -22.60 -5.21 1.71
CA ALA A 27 -22.54 -4.46 2.94
C ALA A 27 -22.81 -2.97 2.61
N THR A 28 -23.45 -2.25 3.53
CA THR A 28 -23.56 -0.79 3.41
C THR A 28 -22.71 -0.19 4.51
N CYS A 29 -21.58 0.41 4.13
CA CYS A 29 -20.73 1.15 5.05
C CYS A 29 -21.07 2.65 5.02
N THR A 30 -21.17 3.27 6.20
CA THR A 30 -21.45 4.71 6.35
C THR A 30 -20.54 5.36 7.38
N TYR A 31 -20.30 6.67 7.25
CA TYR A 31 -19.61 7.43 8.29
C TYR A 31 -20.46 7.52 9.56
N LEU A 32 -19.78 7.56 10.70
CA LEU A 32 -20.36 7.84 12.00
C LEU A 32 -19.85 9.18 12.52
N ASN A 33 -20.54 9.74 13.52
CA ASN A 33 -20.05 10.88 14.30
C ASN A 33 -19.70 12.15 13.48
N GLY A 34 -20.33 12.32 12.31
CA GLY A 34 -20.03 13.43 11.41
C GLY A 34 -18.67 13.34 10.73
N GLU A 35 -18.03 12.17 10.75
CA GLU A 35 -16.75 11.94 10.09
C GLU A 35 -16.90 11.96 8.56
N SER A 36 -15.76 12.19 7.91
CA SER A 36 -15.63 12.25 6.46
C SER A 36 -14.22 11.77 6.07
N PRO A 37 -13.92 11.53 4.78
CA PRO A 37 -12.59 11.12 4.36
C PRO A 37 -11.51 12.08 4.87
N ARG A 38 -10.44 11.54 5.43
CA ARG A 38 -9.32 12.36 5.93
C ARG A 38 -8.06 12.15 5.11
N THR A 39 -7.40 13.25 4.77
CA THR A 39 -6.11 13.23 4.10
C THR A 39 -5.00 13.54 5.10
N TYR A 40 -4.03 12.64 5.19
CA TYR A 40 -2.82 12.79 5.99
C TYR A 40 -1.66 13.09 5.05
N THR A 41 -1.05 14.24 5.25
CA THR A 41 0.05 14.73 4.42
C THR A 41 1.35 14.61 5.20
N TYR A 42 2.29 13.82 4.68
CA TYR A 42 3.64 13.69 5.22
C TYR A 42 4.58 14.69 4.56
N THR A 43 5.26 15.48 5.38
CA THR A 43 6.26 16.45 4.94
C THR A 43 7.65 15.90 5.27
N VAL A 44 8.33 15.41 4.24
CA VAL A 44 9.67 14.82 4.37
C VAL A 44 10.71 15.90 4.09
N PRO A 45 11.72 16.09 4.96
CA PRO A 45 12.81 17.03 4.67
C PRO A 45 13.67 16.53 3.50
N PRO A 46 14.50 17.40 2.89
CA PRO A 46 15.54 16.97 1.96
C PRO A 46 16.38 15.83 2.55
N LEU A 47 16.57 14.75 1.77
CA LEU A 47 17.34 13.60 2.22
C LEU A 47 18.62 13.42 1.41
N THR A 48 19.71 13.00 2.04
CA THR A 48 20.98 12.69 1.38
C THR A 48 21.54 11.38 1.94
N PHE A 49 21.84 10.43 1.05
CA PHE A 49 22.33 9.11 1.43
C PHE A 49 23.42 8.63 0.47
N SER A 50 24.22 7.66 0.92
CA SER A 50 25.14 6.96 0.04
C SER A 50 24.36 6.24 -1.06
N ARG A 51 24.85 6.31 -2.31
CA ARG A 51 24.31 5.54 -3.44
C ARG A 51 24.28 4.04 -3.16
N ASP A 52 25.21 3.55 -2.34
CA ASP A 52 25.38 2.12 -2.00
C ASP A 52 24.67 1.72 -0.70
N THR A 53 23.71 2.52 -0.23
CA THR A 53 22.91 2.17 0.95
C THR A 53 22.22 0.82 0.72
N ALA A 54 22.33 -0.09 1.69
CA ALA A 54 21.82 -1.45 1.56
C ALA A 54 20.29 -1.45 1.31
N VAL A 55 19.85 -2.28 0.36
CA VAL A 55 18.43 -2.47 0.06
C VAL A 55 17.68 -2.92 1.31
N GLY A 56 16.50 -2.34 1.55
CA GLY A 56 15.68 -2.58 2.72
C GLY A 56 15.95 -1.64 3.89
N THR A 57 17.02 -0.84 3.83
CA THR A 57 17.31 0.19 4.85
C THR A 57 16.20 1.23 4.88
N VAL A 58 15.66 1.51 6.06
CA VAL A 58 14.75 2.63 6.29
C VAL A 58 15.56 3.91 6.37
N LEU A 59 15.30 4.81 5.42
CA LEU A 59 16.01 6.07 5.23
C LEU A 59 15.37 7.20 6.04
N TYR A 60 14.05 7.17 6.16
CA TYR A 60 13.28 8.15 6.93
C TYR A 60 11.97 7.51 7.41
N THR A 61 11.49 7.94 8.57
CA THR A 61 10.17 7.56 9.09
C THR A 61 9.44 8.79 9.60
N GLN A 62 8.14 8.87 9.32
CA GLN A 62 7.24 9.84 9.93
C GLN A 62 5.95 9.16 10.34
N ARG A 63 5.40 9.58 11.47
CA ARG A 63 4.13 9.08 12.01
C ARG A 63 3.21 10.24 12.31
N LEU A 64 1.94 10.06 11.99
CA LEU A 64 0.87 10.99 12.30
C LEU A 64 -0.18 10.25 13.14
N PRO A 65 -0.71 10.85 14.22
CA PRO A 65 -1.77 10.23 14.99
C PRO A 65 -3.03 10.10 14.11
N ALA A 66 -3.63 8.92 14.07
CA ALA A 66 -4.88 8.73 13.35
C ALA A 66 -6.02 9.52 14.03
N GLN A 67 -6.92 10.05 13.22
CA GLN A 67 -8.04 10.90 13.64
C GLN A 67 -9.35 10.34 13.06
N PRO A 68 -10.43 10.31 13.87
CA PRO A 68 -10.46 10.53 15.32
C PRO A 68 -9.75 9.38 16.07
N PRO A 69 -9.03 9.65 17.18
CA PRO A 69 -8.15 8.65 17.78
C PRO A 69 -8.93 7.50 18.44
N THR A 70 -10.01 7.80 19.17
CA THR A 70 -10.70 6.83 20.04
C THR A 70 -12.15 6.56 19.63
N VAL A 71 -12.73 7.41 18.79
CA VAL A 71 -14.15 7.33 18.42
C VAL A 71 -14.28 6.57 17.09
N PRO A 72 -15.29 5.69 16.92
CA PRO A 72 -15.53 5.06 15.63
C PRO A 72 -15.83 6.09 14.53
N PHE A 73 -15.23 5.93 13.36
CA PHE A 73 -15.42 6.82 12.22
C PHE A 73 -16.40 6.28 11.17
N ALA A 74 -16.66 4.97 11.14
CA ALA A 74 -17.57 4.35 10.20
C ALA A 74 -18.19 3.08 10.78
N SER A 75 -19.28 2.62 10.17
CA SER A 75 -19.92 1.35 10.49
C SER A 75 -20.39 0.64 9.23
N CYS A 76 -20.36 -0.69 9.24
CA CYS A 76 -20.82 -1.51 8.11
C CYS A 76 -21.87 -2.52 8.57
N SER A 77 -23.06 -2.47 7.97
CA SER A 77 -24.07 -3.53 8.12
C SER A 77 -23.84 -4.60 7.06
N GLY A 78 -23.51 -5.83 7.47
CA GLY A 78 -23.40 -6.98 6.54
C GLY A 78 -21.98 -7.46 6.20
N GLY A 79 -20.93 -6.92 6.84
CA GLY A 79 -19.55 -7.38 6.63
C GLY A 79 -18.86 -6.65 5.47
N GLY A 80 -18.45 -5.41 5.69
CA GLY A 80 -17.65 -4.65 4.73
C GLY A 80 -16.25 -5.23 4.53
N VAL A 81 -15.61 -4.87 3.42
CA VAL A 81 -14.24 -5.30 3.10
C VAL A 81 -13.29 -4.12 3.26
N PRO A 82 -12.44 -4.11 4.31
CA PRO A 82 -11.32 -3.18 4.42
C PRO A 82 -10.35 -3.33 3.27
N ASN A 83 -10.12 -2.26 2.53
CA ASN A 83 -9.13 -2.17 1.46
C ASN A 83 -8.02 -1.20 1.85
N ARG A 84 -6.78 -1.68 1.95
CA ARG A 84 -5.59 -0.83 2.11
C ARG A 84 -4.72 -0.97 0.88
N SER A 85 -4.89 -0.05 -0.06
CA SER A 85 -4.21 -0.05 -1.35
C SER A 85 -3.20 1.09 -1.46
N VAL A 86 -2.22 0.91 -2.33
CA VAL A 86 -1.28 1.97 -2.73
C VAL A 86 -1.32 2.08 -4.25
N THR A 87 -1.33 3.30 -4.76
CA THR A 87 -1.31 3.63 -6.19
C THR A 87 -0.19 4.62 -6.50
N GLY A 88 0.08 4.87 -7.79
CA GLY A 88 1.10 5.83 -8.23
C GLY A 88 2.54 5.32 -8.25
N GLY A 89 2.80 4.10 -7.80
CA GLY A 89 4.11 3.45 -7.87
C GLY A 89 3.98 1.94 -8.09
N ALA A 90 4.95 1.34 -8.78
CA ALA A 90 4.99 -0.12 -8.92
C ALA A 90 5.41 -0.77 -7.60
N MET A 91 4.77 -1.88 -7.22
CA MET A 91 5.19 -2.64 -6.04
C MET A 91 6.55 -3.30 -6.30
N VAL A 92 7.53 -3.00 -5.45
CA VAL A 92 8.90 -3.54 -5.51
C VAL A 92 9.04 -4.78 -4.64
N THR A 93 8.44 -4.78 -3.45
CA THR A 93 8.42 -5.92 -2.53
C THR A 93 7.04 -6.05 -1.89
N SER A 94 6.63 -7.28 -1.55
CA SER A 94 5.37 -7.55 -0.84
C SER A 94 5.55 -7.82 0.67
N ASN A 95 6.79 -7.98 1.15
CA ASN A 95 7.07 -8.22 2.56
C ASN A 95 8.28 -7.40 3.06
N PRO A 96 8.05 -6.23 3.69
CA PRO A 96 6.78 -5.50 3.71
C PRO A 96 6.45 -4.93 2.33
N TYR A 97 5.19 -4.50 2.14
CA TYR A 97 4.75 -3.82 0.92
C TYR A 97 5.53 -2.53 0.70
N THR A 98 6.34 -2.48 -0.37
CA THR A 98 7.16 -1.34 -0.75
C THR A 98 6.84 -0.94 -2.18
N PHE A 99 6.62 0.35 -2.41
CA PHE A 99 6.27 0.89 -3.73
C PHE A 99 7.38 1.80 -4.22
N ALA A 100 7.73 1.67 -5.50
CA ALA A 100 8.74 2.49 -6.15
C ALA A 100 8.25 3.95 -6.23
N THR A 101 9.18 4.88 -6.04
CA THR A 101 8.97 6.29 -6.38
C THR A 101 9.49 6.58 -7.79
N ASN A 102 9.35 7.83 -8.24
CA ASN A 102 9.97 8.32 -9.47
C ASN A 102 11.51 8.50 -9.34
N VAL A 103 12.09 8.42 -8.14
CA VAL A 103 13.55 8.45 -7.92
C VAL A 103 14.09 7.01 -7.86
N PRO A 104 15.06 6.64 -8.75
CA PRO A 104 15.63 5.30 -8.77
C PRO A 104 16.24 4.88 -7.43
N GLY A 105 16.03 3.63 -7.05
CA GLY A 105 16.57 3.05 -5.81
C GLY A 105 15.90 3.56 -4.53
N VAL A 106 14.83 4.36 -4.63
CA VAL A 106 14.05 4.84 -3.49
C VAL A 106 12.61 4.37 -3.60
N GLY A 107 12.12 3.73 -2.53
CA GLY A 107 10.73 3.34 -2.38
C GLY A 107 10.08 3.94 -1.14
N VAL A 108 8.77 3.77 -1.03
CA VAL A 108 7.98 4.18 0.12
C VAL A 108 7.12 3.03 0.64
N ARG A 109 6.85 3.06 1.93
CA ARG A 109 5.95 2.13 2.62
C ARG A 109 4.98 2.94 3.46
N PHE A 110 3.71 2.58 3.40
CA PHE A 110 2.68 3.15 4.24
C PHE A 110 2.20 2.08 5.21
N TYR A 111 1.89 2.48 6.44
CA TYR A 111 1.43 1.55 7.44
C TYR A 111 0.48 2.21 8.42
N ASP A 112 -0.28 1.37 9.12
CA ASP A 112 -0.83 1.70 10.43
C ASP A 112 -0.18 0.81 11.49
N ALA A 113 -0.10 1.32 12.72
CA ALA A 113 0.47 0.61 13.85
C ALA A 113 -0.23 1.06 15.13
N GLY A 114 -0.13 0.24 16.18
CA GLY A 114 -0.62 0.61 17.51
C GLY A 114 0.04 1.88 18.06
N PRO A 115 -0.50 2.45 19.16
CA PRO A 115 -0.11 3.76 19.69
C PRO A 115 1.39 3.92 19.99
N THR A 116 2.07 2.83 20.33
CA THR A 116 3.51 2.80 20.62
C THR A 116 4.38 2.39 19.41
N GLY A 117 3.79 2.31 18.21
CA GLY A 117 4.49 1.84 17.01
C GLY A 117 4.76 0.34 17.03
N THR A 118 3.82 -0.46 17.54
CA THR A 118 3.87 -1.94 17.54
C THR A 118 2.81 -2.50 16.59
N GLY A 119 3.01 -3.71 16.06
CA GLY A 119 2.00 -4.38 15.23
C GLY A 119 1.79 -3.70 13.87
N TYR A 120 2.88 -3.40 13.16
CA TYR A 120 2.84 -2.76 11.84
C TYR A 120 2.00 -3.55 10.86
N ARG A 121 1.00 -2.88 10.28
CA ARG A 121 0.26 -3.36 9.13
C ARG A 121 0.61 -2.48 7.94
N TYR A 122 1.46 -3.01 7.06
CA TYR A 122 1.84 -2.33 5.82
C TYR A 122 0.73 -2.39 4.77
N TRP A 123 0.46 -1.26 4.12
CA TRP A 123 -0.61 -1.10 3.14
C TRP A 123 -0.11 -1.50 1.75
N GLY A 124 -0.96 -2.14 0.94
CA GLY A 124 -0.61 -2.60 -0.41
C GLY A 124 -1.31 -3.88 -0.85
N ALA A 125 -1.65 -4.75 0.10
CA ALA A 125 -2.35 -6.01 -0.16
C ALA A 125 -3.82 -5.83 -0.60
N GLY A 126 -4.39 -4.64 -0.39
CA GLY A 126 -5.80 -4.36 -0.64
C GLY A 126 -6.74 -5.09 0.30
N ASN A 127 -7.72 -5.79 -0.28
CA ASN A 127 -8.82 -6.49 0.41
C ASN A 127 -8.32 -7.76 1.11
N GLN A 128 -7.87 -7.65 2.36
CA GLN A 128 -7.35 -8.81 3.12
C GLN A 128 -8.20 -9.21 4.32
N GLN A 129 -9.27 -8.47 4.60
CA GLN A 129 -10.05 -8.61 5.83
C GLN A 129 -11.55 -8.53 5.52
N SER A 130 -12.36 -9.07 6.41
CA SER A 130 -13.79 -8.78 6.49
C SER A 130 -14.06 -8.07 7.81
N PHE A 131 -14.96 -7.10 7.81
CA PHE A 131 -15.23 -6.25 8.96
C PHE A 131 -16.74 -6.01 9.13
N ASN A 132 -17.26 -6.26 10.32
CA ASN A 132 -18.66 -6.00 10.66
C ASN A 132 -18.71 -5.16 11.95
N GLY A 133 -19.57 -4.15 11.98
CA GLY A 133 -19.75 -3.26 13.12
C GLY A 133 -19.02 -1.93 12.97
N ASN A 134 -18.56 -1.37 14.09
CA ASN A 134 -18.00 -0.01 14.18
C ASN A 134 -16.49 0.01 14.01
N CYS A 135 -16.00 0.69 12.97
CA CYS A 135 -14.58 0.83 12.68
C CYS A 135 -14.02 2.09 13.34
N GLY A 136 -12.84 1.96 13.97
CA GLY A 136 -12.16 3.05 14.66
C GLY A 136 -10.66 2.80 14.71
N TRP A 137 -9.89 3.87 14.88
CA TRP A 137 -8.42 3.80 14.88
C TRP A 137 -7.85 3.30 16.21
N SER A 138 -8.57 3.37 17.32
CA SER A 138 -8.11 2.83 18.62
C SER A 138 -6.71 3.35 19.06
N ASN A 139 -6.45 4.65 18.84
CA ASN A 139 -5.18 5.33 19.03
C ASN A 139 -4.03 4.84 18.13
N GLU A 140 -4.35 4.22 16.99
CA GLU A 140 -3.35 3.90 15.97
C GLU A 140 -2.63 5.15 15.46
N VAL A 141 -1.43 4.93 14.95
CA VAL A 141 -0.66 5.90 14.18
C VAL A 141 -0.63 5.47 12.73
N LEU A 142 -0.72 6.44 11.84
CA LEU A 142 -0.50 6.25 10.41
C LEU A 142 0.94 6.67 10.10
N GLY A 143 1.66 5.83 9.36
CA GLY A 143 3.08 6.01 9.14
C GLY A 143 3.50 5.93 7.69
N LEU A 144 4.62 6.59 7.44
CA LEU A 144 5.39 6.59 6.21
C LEU A 144 6.82 6.15 6.51
N GLU A 145 7.36 5.22 5.73
CA GLU A 145 8.79 4.95 5.63
C GLU A 145 9.28 5.25 4.22
N VAL A 146 10.39 5.98 4.10
CA VAL A 146 11.19 6.05 2.88
C VAL A 146 12.27 5.00 2.99
N VAL A 147 12.46 4.17 1.96
CA VAL A 147 13.34 2.99 2.04
C VAL A 147 14.21 2.84 0.80
N ALA A 148 15.41 2.31 1.00
CA ALA A 148 16.30 1.97 -0.11
C ALA A 148 15.78 0.71 -0.83
N THR A 149 15.60 0.78 -2.14
CA THR A 149 15.17 -0.34 -3.01
C THR A 149 16.23 -0.77 -4.02
N GLY A 150 17.33 -0.02 -4.12
CA GLY A 150 18.45 -0.28 -5.02
C GLY A 150 19.50 0.82 -4.88
N GLN A 151 20.32 1.03 -5.91
CA GLN A 151 21.27 2.14 -5.93
C GLN A 151 20.52 3.48 -5.92
N ILE A 152 20.76 4.29 -4.90
CA ILE A 152 20.04 5.55 -4.70
C ILE A 152 20.46 6.56 -5.77
N GLY A 153 19.49 6.98 -6.58
CA GLY A 153 19.60 8.08 -7.51
C GLY A 153 19.38 9.45 -6.84
N SER A 154 19.54 10.50 -7.62
CA SER A 154 19.21 11.87 -7.20
C SER A 154 18.01 12.38 -7.97
N GLY A 155 17.15 13.16 -7.32
CA GLY A 155 15.96 13.73 -7.93
C GLY A 155 14.98 14.24 -6.88
N THR A 156 13.80 14.65 -7.32
CA THR A 156 12.71 15.05 -6.42
C THR A 156 11.65 13.97 -6.46
N ILE A 157 11.32 13.40 -5.30
CA ILE A 157 10.13 12.54 -5.19
C ILE A 157 8.91 13.42 -5.40
N ASP A 158 8.04 13.04 -6.34
CA ASP A 158 6.93 13.88 -6.81
C ASP A 158 5.64 13.77 -5.97
N GLY A 159 5.61 12.83 -5.02
CA GLY A 159 4.43 12.59 -4.17
C GLY A 159 3.29 11.85 -4.88
N SER A 160 3.52 11.31 -6.08
CA SER A 160 2.51 10.59 -6.86
C SER A 160 2.06 9.28 -6.21
N THR A 161 2.92 8.67 -5.38
CA THR A 161 2.59 7.44 -4.64
C THR A 161 1.70 7.76 -3.44
N VAL A 162 0.48 7.26 -3.46
CA VAL A 162 -0.57 7.55 -2.48
C VAL A 162 -1.15 6.25 -1.95
N ALA A 163 -1.37 6.17 -0.64
CA ALA A 163 -2.07 5.05 -0.02
C ALA A 163 -3.48 5.43 0.40
N THR A 164 -4.43 4.53 0.23
CA THR A 164 -5.82 4.74 0.60
C THR A 164 -6.33 3.60 1.46
N PHE A 165 -7.19 3.95 2.40
CA PHE A 165 -7.97 3.01 3.18
C PHE A 165 -9.46 3.24 2.91
N SER A 166 -10.17 2.20 2.50
CA SER A 166 -11.61 2.23 2.31
C SER A 166 -12.31 1.03 2.96
N LEU A 167 -13.60 1.18 3.24
CA LEU A 167 -14.49 0.14 3.75
C LEU A 167 -15.61 -0.07 2.73
N ASP A 168 -15.56 -1.16 1.97
CA ASP A 168 -16.55 -1.47 0.93
C ASP A 168 -16.83 -0.29 -0.03
N GLY A 169 -15.76 0.39 -0.45
CA GLY A 169 -15.82 1.58 -1.31
C GLY A 169 -15.97 2.92 -0.58
N LEU A 170 -16.32 2.93 0.71
CA LEU A 170 -16.34 4.16 1.52
C LEU A 170 -14.90 4.60 1.86
N LEU A 171 -14.41 5.69 1.26
CA LEU A 171 -13.05 6.19 1.46
C LEU A 171 -12.84 6.77 2.87
N ILE A 172 -12.06 6.10 3.72
CA ILE A 172 -11.82 6.55 5.09
C ILE A 172 -10.64 7.50 5.16
N SER A 173 -9.51 7.13 4.55
CA SER A 173 -8.31 7.94 4.64
C SER A 173 -7.40 7.83 3.42
N THR A 174 -6.72 8.93 3.15
CA THR A 174 -5.68 9.03 2.13
C THR A 174 -4.37 9.43 2.80
N LEU A 175 -3.30 8.70 2.53
CA LEU A 175 -1.93 8.98 2.96
C LEU A 175 -1.14 9.47 1.76
N GLN A 176 -0.64 10.69 1.81
CA GLN A 176 0.08 11.31 0.71
C GLN A 176 1.35 12.01 1.19
N ILE A 177 2.31 12.19 0.29
CA ILE A 177 3.62 12.76 0.60
C ILE A 177 3.76 14.06 -0.21
N THR A 178 4.24 15.13 0.41
CA THR A 178 4.61 16.34 -0.34
C THR A 178 5.89 16.10 -1.14
N PRO A 179 6.09 16.72 -2.30
CA PRO A 179 7.34 16.59 -3.04
C PRO A 179 8.57 16.97 -2.19
N PHE A 180 9.64 16.19 -2.28
CA PHE A 180 10.89 16.44 -1.54
C PHE A 180 12.12 15.95 -2.30
N PRO A 181 13.27 16.62 -2.16
CA PRO A 181 14.49 16.23 -2.85
C PRO A 181 15.21 15.06 -2.14
N VAL A 182 15.78 14.17 -2.94
CA VAL A 182 16.69 13.10 -2.52
C VAL A 182 17.98 13.21 -3.30
N THR A 183 19.11 13.10 -2.59
CA THR A 183 20.44 13.09 -3.18
C THR A 183 21.14 11.77 -2.88
N GLY A 184 21.47 11.02 -3.92
CA GLY A 184 22.40 9.88 -3.84
C GLY A 184 23.83 10.36 -4.01
N SER A 185 24.63 10.35 -2.94
CA SER A 185 26.04 10.72 -3.01
C SER A 185 26.91 9.52 -3.41
N SER A 186 27.84 9.74 -4.33
CA SER A 186 28.84 8.75 -4.73
C SER A 186 30.23 9.14 -4.20
N CYS A 187 30.88 8.19 -3.52
CA CYS A 187 32.29 8.14 -3.12
C CYS A 187 32.79 9.12 -2.04
N SER A 188 33.27 8.56 -0.92
CA SER A 188 34.50 9.03 -0.27
C SER A 188 35.69 8.28 -0.88
N VAL A 189 36.58 8.98 -1.58
CA VAL A 189 37.87 8.41 -1.99
C VAL A 189 38.74 8.31 -0.74
N ASN A 190 38.90 7.10 -0.19
CA ASN A 190 39.65 6.88 1.05
C ASN A 190 41.15 6.58 0.80
N THR A 191 41.58 6.49 -0.46
CA THR A 191 42.97 6.31 -0.86
C THR A 191 43.63 7.65 -1.13
N GLN A 192 44.37 8.16 -0.14
CA GLN A 192 45.17 9.40 -0.31
C GLN A 192 46.49 9.16 -1.06
N ASN A 193 46.94 7.90 -1.18
CA ASN A 193 48.21 7.56 -1.82
C ASN A 193 48.01 6.44 -2.85
N ILE A 194 48.07 6.81 -4.14
CA ILE A 194 48.16 5.85 -5.24
C ILE A 194 49.63 5.72 -5.61
N THR A 195 50.28 4.63 -5.21
CA THR A 195 51.64 4.33 -5.69
C THR A 195 51.57 3.89 -7.14
N VAL A 196 51.91 4.79 -8.06
CA VAL A 196 52.02 4.48 -9.49
C VAL A 196 53.41 3.90 -9.74
N LYS A 197 53.49 2.61 -10.09
CA LYS A 197 54.73 1.99 -10.59
C LYS A 197 54.99 2.47 -12.01
N MET A 198 55.91 3.41 -12.15
CA MET A 198 56.44 3.82 -13.45
C MET A 198 57.43 2.77 -13.96
N PRO A 199 57.44 2.44 -15.27
CA PRO A 199 58.48 1.63 -15.86
C PRO A 199 59.83 2.35 -15.78
N THR A 200 60.90 1.59 -15.56
CA THR A 200 62.26 2.12 -15.61
C THR A 200 62.60 2.50 -17.05
N VAL A 201 62.89 3.78 -17.27
CA VAL A 201 63.37 4.28 -18.56
C VAL A 201 64.89 4.18 -18.58
N ASN A 202 65.44 3.53 -19.60
CA ASN A 202 66.89 3.50 -19.80
C ASN A 202 67.34 4.83 -20.43
N THR A 203 68.49 5.35 -20.02
CA THR A 203 69.08 6.61 -20.50
C THR A 203 69.33 6.65 -22.01
N SER A 204 69.28 5.51 -22.70
CA SER A 204 69.35 5.40 -24.16
C SER A 204 68.05 5.79 -24.89
N ALA A 205 66.99 6.12 -24.14
CA ALA A 205 65.69 6.54 -24.66
C ALA A 205 65.33 8.00 -24.31
N LEU A 206 66.31 8.79 -23.83
CA LEU A 206 66.23 10.25 -23.66
C LEU A 206 66.95 10.96 -24.80
#